data_AF-A0A537IKU5-F1
#
_entry.id   AF-A0A537IKU5-F1
#
_cell.length_a   1.000
_cell.length_b   1.000
_cell.length_c   1.000
_cell.angle_alpha   90.00
_cell.angle_beta   90.00
_cell.angle_gamma   90.00
#
_symmetry.space_group_name_H-M   'P 1'
#
loop_
_entity.id
_entity.type
_entity.pdbx_description
1 polymer ?
#
loop_
_entity_poly.entity_id
_entity_poly.type
_entity_poly.pdbx_seq_one_letter_code
_entity_poly.pdbx_strand_id
1 'polypeptide(L)'
;MGIPPVYNIPFSALTNDSGTVIAQVFFYGDKDGKGIYSGFTRMFSTANWKIDRSNKQWTVIRSTKGKPVSIYANVPLPEETGEDEKAQKALCAYLENNNLKPTITIHRGHSYFANSTIELMAPSSKIVFMGSCGGFNLIDVILHKSEDAHIIASKQIGKTSINKPFFELLTEKLRNGSNIDWIPFWKEFKSKAGTEGFEDYIPPYKNLGAIFIKAYKKAIGDDEEKRGF
;
A
#
# COMPACT_ATOMS: atom_id res chain seq x y z
N MET A 1 -0.44 -0.25 -27.04
CA MET A 1 -1.75 0.34 -26.64
C MET A 1 -1.64 1.00 -25.26
N GLY A 2 -2.25 2.18 -25.06
CA GLY A 2 -2.63 2.79 -23.76
C GLY A 2 -1.54 3.20 -22.76
N ILE A 3 -1.60 4.43 -22.22
CA ILE A 3 -0.93 4.74 -20.94
C ILE A 3 -1.44 3.72 -19.90
N PRO A 4 -0.58 3.11 -19.05
CA PRO A 4 -1.03 2.17 -18.03
C PRO A 4 -2.26 2.74 -17.30
N PRO A 5 -3.36 1.99 -17.17
CA PRO A 5 -4.62 2.56 -16.72
C PRO A 5 -4.46 3.12 -15.32
N VAL A 6 -4.41 4.44 -15.16
CA VAL A 6 -4.29 5.10 -13.84
C VAL A 6 -5.62 5.10 -13.06
N TYR A 7 -6.69 4.61 -13.70
CA TYR A 7 -8.06 4.67 -13.21
C TYR A 7 -8.59 3.34 -12.65
N ASN A 8 -8.07 2.20 -13.12
CA ASN A 8 -8.56 0.87 -12.76
C ASN A 8 -7.38 -0.07 -12.52
N ILE A 9 -7.51 -0.96 -11.53
CA ILE A 9 -6.68 -2.16 -11.39
C ILE A 9 -7.60 -3.38 -11.36
N PRO A 10 -7.47 -4.34 -12.29
CA PRO A 10 -8.26 -5.57 -12.23
C PRO A 10 -7.83 -6.41 -11.03
N PHE A 11 -8.79 -7.10 -10.39
CA PHE A 11 -8.50 -7.92 -9.21
C PHE A 11 -7.41 -8.98 -9.49
N SER A 12 -7.41 -9.55 -10.69
CA SER A 12 -6.39 -10.53 -11.13
C SER A 12 -4.96 -9.98 -11.15
N ALA A 13 -4.78 -8.67 -11.36
CA ALA A 13 -3.45 -8.04 -11.29
C ALA A 13 -2.95 -7.84 -9.86
N LEU A 14 -3.82 -8.05 -8.85
CA LEU A 14 -3.48 -7.96 -7.44
C LEU A 14 -3.24 -9.32 -6.80
N THR A 15 -3.58 -10.41 -7.48
CA THR A 15 -3.42 -11.77 -6.96
C THR A 15 -2.13 -12.43 -7.42
N ASN A 16 -1.55 -13.27 -6.56
CA ASN A 16 -0.51 -14.21 -6.96
C ASN A 16 -1.12 -15.42 -7.72
N ASP A 17 -0.27 -16.39 -8.07
CA ASP A 17 -0.66 -17.60 -8.82
C ASP A 17 -1.71 -18.47 -8.10
N SER A 18 -1.84 -18.34 -6.78
CA SER A 18 -2.88 -19.01 -5.99
C SER A 18 -4.16 -18.20 -5.82
N GLY A 19 -4.29 -17.06 -6.51
CA GLY A 19 -5.46 -16.18 -6.42
C GLY A 19 -5.50 -15.33 -5.14
N THR A 20 -4.40 -15.26 -4.39
CA THR A 20 -4.31 -14.54 -3.11
C THR A 20 -3.72 -13.16 -3.30
N VAL A 21 -4.38 -12.14 -2.72
CA VAL A 21 -3.80 -10.80 -2.61
C VAL A 21 -2.87 -10.74 -1.41
N ILE A 22 -1.63 -10.31 -1.62
CA ILE A 22 -0.64 -10.12 -0.55
C ILE A 22 -0.44 -8.61 -0.33
N ALA A 23 -0.73 -8.15 0.89
CA ALA A 23 -0.49 -6.77 1.30
C ALA A 23 0.59 -6.72 2.38
N GLN A 24 1.47 -5.73 2.30
CA GLN A 24 2.50 -5.45 3.31
C GLN A 24 2.26 -4.07 3.92
N VAL A 25 2.28 -4.00 5.25
CA VAL A 25 2.07 -2.77 6.02
C VAL A 25 3.29 -2.50 6.88
N PHE A 26 3.87 -1.32 6.71
CA PHE A 26 5.02 -0.84 7.45
C PHE A 26 4.59 0.07 8.61
N PHE A 27 4.91 -0.35 9.83
CA PHE A 27 4.76 0.41 11.06
C PHE A 27 6.13 0.72 11.68
N TYR A 28 6.20 1.78 12.47
CA TYR A 28 7.43 2.28 13.08
C TYR A 28 7.32 2.30 14.60
N GLY A 29 8.47 2.18 15.27
CA GLY A 29 8.58 1.93 16.71
C GLY A 29 8.27 3.12 17.61
N ASP A 30 7.97 4.27 17.02
CA ASP A 30 7.62 5.50 17.71
C ASP A 30 6.28 5.39 18.47
N LYS A 31 6.00 6.38 19.31
CA LYS A 31 4.78 6.40 20.14
C LYS A 31 3.51 6.36 19.28
N ASP A 32 3.47 7.07 18.16
CA ASP A 32 2.31 7.10 17.27
C ASP A 32 2.17 5.76 16.55
N GLY A 33 3.26 5.22 16.00
CA GLY A 33 3.28 3.93 15.30
C GLY A 33 2.73 2.77 16.14
N LYS A 34 3.14 2.67 17.41
CA LYS A 34 2.58 1.69 18.38
C LYS A 34 1.07 1.84 18.58
N GLY A 35 0.59 3.08 18.73
CA GLY A 35 -0.84 3.38 18.88
C GLY A 35 -1.66 3.03 17.63
N ILE A 36 -1.16 3.44 16.46
CA ILE A 36 -1.78 3.19 15.16
C ILE A 36 -1.87 1.69 14.89
N TYR A 37 -0.81 0.92 15.15
CA TYR A 37 -0.80 -0.53 14.98
C TYR A 37 -1.88 -1.24 15.80
N SER A 38 -2.07 -0.81 17.05
CA SER A 38 -3.11 -1.34 17.92
C SER A 38 -4.52 -1.06 17.36
N GLY A 39 -4.76 0.15 16.85
CA GLY A 39 -6.00 0.51 16.16
C GLY A 39 -6.21 -0.29 14.87
N PHE A 40 -5.17 -0.42 14.05
CA PHE A 40 -5.17 -1.17 12.80
C PHE A 40 -5.55 -2.63 13.01
N THR A 41 -4.90 -3.33 13.93
CA THR A 41 -5.17 -4.75 14.14
C THR A 41 -6.59 -5.01 14.67
N ARG A 42 -7.15 -4.10 15.48
CA ARG A 42 -8.54 -4.20 15.96
C ARG A 42 -9.60 -4.10 14.85
N MET A 43 -9.28 -3.46 13.72
CA MET A 43 -10.18 -3.40 12.56
C MET A 43 -10.51 -4.79 11.99
N PHE A 44 -9.63 -5.76 12.22
CA PHE A 44 -9.73 -7.12 11.70
C PHE A 44 -10.22 -8.13 12.75
N SER A 45 -10.73 -7.67 13.90
CA SER A 45 -11.34 -8.52 14.92
C SER A 45 -12.81 -8.88 14.59
N THR A 46 -13.11 -9.09 13.31
CA THR A 46 -14.46 -9.45 12.82
C THR A 46 -14.46 -10.87 12.25
N ALA A 47 -15.64 -11.47 12.08
CA ALA A 47 -15.78 -12.85 11.60
C ALA A 47 -15.25 -13.10 10.16
N ASN A 48 -14.86 -12.05 9.44
CA ASN A 48 -14.29 -12.13 8.09
C ASN A 48 -12.78 -12.33 8.08
N TRP A 49 -12.12 -12.26 9.24
CA TRP A 49 -10.66 -12.23 9.34
C TRP A 49 -10.15 -13.11 10.48
N LYS A 50 -8.94 -13.65 10.30
CA LYS A 50 -8.17 -14.35 11.33
C LYS A 50 -6.85 -13.63 11.51
N ILE A 51 -6.53 -13.30 12.77
CA ILE A 51 -5.27 -12.64 13.14
C ILE A 51 -4.33 -13.68 13.74
N ASP A 52 -3.13 -13.79 13.20
CA ASP A 52 -2.04 -14.64 13.68
C ASP A 52 -0.90 -13.78 14.22
N ARG A 53 -0.64 -13.91 15.52
CA ARG A 53 0.40 -13.20 16.27
C ARG A 53 1.46 -14.14 16.85
N SER A 54 1.59 -15.34 16.28
CA SER A 54 2.57 -16.33 16.75
C SER A 54 4.02 -15.85 16.56
N ASN A 55 4.26 -15.03 15.53
CA ASN A 55 5.55 -14.39 15.31
C ASN A 55 5.65 -13.06 16.09
N LYS A 56 6.80 -12.81 16.73
CA LYS A 56 7.03 -11.60 17.54
C LYS A 56 7.34 -10.35 16.71
N GLN A 57 7.82 -10.52 15.48
CA GLN A 57 8.26 -9.45 14.59
C GLN A 57 7.16 -9.01 13.60
N TRP A 58 6.16 -9.86 13.32
CA TRP A 58 5.05 -9.47 12.45
C TRP A 58 3.75 -10.20 12.82
N THR A 59 2.64 -9.60 12.42
CA THR A 59 1.30 -10.17 12.49
C THR A 59 0.79 -10.46 11.09
N VAL A 60 0.10 -11.58 10.92
CA VAL A 60 -0.54 -11.95 9.67
C VAL A 60 -2.05 -11.94 9.84
N ILE A 61 -2.74 -11.21 8.98
CA ILE A 61 -4.20 -11.11 8.98
C ILE A 61 -4.71 -11.72 7.69
N ARG A 62 -5.54 -12.76 7.80
CA ARG A 62 -6.05 -13.51 6.64
C ARG A 62 -7.56 -13.44 6.58
N SER A 63 -8.10 -13.22 5.38
CA SER A 63 -9.53 -13.34 5.16
C SER A 63 -9.99 -14.79 5.39
N THR A 64 -11.08 -14.98 6.12
CA THR A 64 -11.73 -16.28 6.33
C THR A 64 -12.97 -16.47 5.46
N LYS A 65 -13.46 -15.40 4.82
CA LYS A 65 -14.63 -15.40 3.93
C LYS A 65 -14.34 -14.58 2.67
N GLY A 66 -14.81 -15.04 1.51
CA GLY A 66 -14.60 -14.37 0.22
C GLY A 66 -13.29 -14.78 -0.45
N LYS A 67 -12.72 -13.90 -1.28
CA LYS A 67 -11.42 -14.12 -1.93
C LYS A 67 -10.28 -14.04 -0.91
N PRO A 68 -9.22 -14.84 -1.11
CA PRO A 68 -8.10 -14.89 -0.17
C PRO A 68 -7.29 -13.59 -0.22
N VAL A 69 -7.15 -12.97 0.95
CA VAL A 69 -6.32 -11.78 1.20
C VAL A 69 -5.45 -12.07 2.43
N SER A 70 -4.15 -11.86 2.31
CA SER A 70 -3.20 -11.95 3.42
C SER A 70 -2.48 -10.62 3.60
N ILE A 71 -2.62 -10.02 4.78
CA ILE A 71 -1.99 -8.77 5.16
C ILE A 71 -0.89 -9.08 6.17
N TYR A 72 0.33 -8.69 5.82
CA TYR A 72 1.52 -8.85 6.64
C TYR A 72 1.91 -7.48 7.20
N ALA A 73 1.86 -7.34 8.52
CA ALA A 73 2.19 -6.09 9.21
C ALA A 73 3.34 -6.35 10.18
N ASN A 74 4.44 -5.62 10.06
CA ASN A 74 5.48 -5.70 11.09
C ASN A 74 4.94 -5.15 12.42
N VAL A 75 5.38 -5.75 13.52
CA VAL A 75 5.13 -5.20 14.86
C VAL A 75 6.03 -3.96 15.01
N PRO A 76 5.50 -2.82 15.48
CA PRO A 76 6.31 -1.62 15.78
C PRO A 76 7.10 -1.80 17.08
N LEU A 77 8.16 -2.62 17.01
CA LEU A 77 9.12 -2.80 18.11
C LEU A 77 9.88 -1.48 18.37
N PRO A 78 10.57 -1.31 19.51
CA PRO A 78 11.24 -0.05 19.85
C PRO A 78 12.21 0.46 18.77
N GLU A 79 11.99 1.70 18.30
CA GLU A 79 12.86 2.36 17.31
C GLU A 79 14.20 2.78 17.91
N GLU A 80 14.24 3.05 19.22
CA GLU A 80 15.42 3.51 19.95
C GLU A 80 16.54 2.45 19.97
N THR A 81 16.18 1.21 19.71
CA THR A 81 17.09 0.05 19.61
C THR A 81 17.17 -0.53 18.20
N GLY A 82 16.49 0.10 17.23
CA GLY A 82 16.38 -0.34 15.83
C GLY A 82 15.64 -1.68 15.66
N GLU A 83 14.80 -2.08 16.62
CA GLU A 83 14.09 -3.36 16.55
C GLU A 83 12.93 -3.36 15.56
N ASP A 84 12.30 -2.21 15.31
CA ASP A 84 11.28 -2.06 14.26
C ASP A 84 11.87 -2.29 12.87
N GLU A 85 13.02 -1.69 12.57
CA GLU A 85 13.71 -1.88 11.29
C GLU A 85 14.12 -3.34 11.10
N LYS A 86 14.63 -4.00 12.15
CA LYS A 86 14.92 -5.44 12.13
C LYS A 86 13.66 -6.26 11.86
N ALA A 87 12.52 -5.90 12.45
CA ALA A 87 11.25 -6.57 12.19
C ALA A 87 10.74 -6.35 10.76
N GLN A 88 10.89 -5.14 10.21
CA GLN A 88 10.56 -4.83 8.82
C GLN A 88 11.41 -5.66 7.85
N LYS A 89 12.73 -5.69 8.04
CA LYS A 89 13.67 -6.49 7.22
C LYS A 89 13.41 -7.98 7.34
N ALA A 90 13.17 -8.49 8.55
CA ALA A 90 12.84 -9.90 8.77
C ALA A 90 11.54 -10.30 8.06
N LEU A 91 10.53 -9.41 8.07
CA LEU A 91 9.30 -9.65 7.33
C LEU A 91 9.55 -9.64 5.81
N CYS A 92 10.36 -8.70 5.29
CA CYS A 92 10.71 -8.69 3.86
C CYS A 92 11.41 -9.98 3.44
N ALA A 93 12.41 -10.42 4.21
CA ALA A 93 13.12 -11.68 3.96
C ALA A 93 12.19 -12.89 4.03
N TYR A 94 11.25 -12.92 4.98
CA TYR A 94 10.22 -13.97 5.05
C TYR A 94 9.36 -14.01 3.78
N LEU A 95 8.88 -12.84 3.33
CA LEU A 95 8.04 -12.75 2.13
C LEU A 95 8.80 -13.23 0.88
N GLU A 96 10.05 -12.79 0.72
CA GLU A 96 10.92 -13.20 -0.39
C GLU A 96 11.21 -14.70 -0.37
N ASN A 97 11.66 -15.24 0.77
CA ASN A 97 11.99 -16.66 0.91
C ASN A 97 10.80 -17.60 0.69
N ASN A 98 9.57 -17.10 0.85
CA ASN A 98 8.35 -17.87 0.62
C ASN A 98 7.68 -17.52 -0.72
N ASN A 99 8.36 -16.76 -1.59
CA ASN A 99 7.83 -16.29 -2.89
C ASN A 99 6.46 -15.59 -2.75
N LEU A 100 6.23 -14.92 -1.63
CA LEU A 100 5.06 -14.11 -1.37
C LEU A 100 5.36 -12.69 -1.86
N LYS A 101 4.82 -12.32 -3.01
CA LYS A 101 5.06 -11.02 -3.66
C LYS A 101 3.93 -10.05 -3.30
N PRO A 102 4.17 -9.07 -2.41
CA PRO A 102 3.17 -8.05 -2.12
C PRO A 102 2.77 -7.27 -3.37
N THR A 103 1.47 -7.18 -3.64
CA THR A 103 0.90 -6.31 -4.67
C THR A 103 0.37 -5.00 -4.07
N ILE A 104 0.37 -4.89 -2.74
CA ILE A 104 -0.08 -3.70 -2.01
C ILE A 104 0.96 -3.36 -0.93
N THR A 105 1.44 -2.13 -0.95
CA THR A 105 2.31 -1.56 0.09
C THR A 105 1.58 -0.43 0.79
N ILE A 106 1.63 -0.44 2.12
CA ILE A 106 1.04 0.59 2.96
C ILE A 106 2.10 1.12 3.93
N HIS A 107 2.36 2.41 3.87
CA HIS A 107 3.22 3.12 4.80
C HIS A 107 2.39 3.74 5.94
N ARG A 108 2.71 3.39 7.20
CA ARG A 108 2.11 3.95 8.42
C ARG A 108 3.16 4.47 9.40
N GLY A 109 4.12 5.24 8.90
CA GLY A 109 5.05 6.04 9.71
C GLY A 109 4.87 7.53 9.46
N HIS A 110 5.67 8.36 10.13
CA HIS A 110 5.87 9.76 9.73
C HIS A 110 6.64 9.87 8.41
N SER A 111 6.65 11.06 7.82
CA SER A 111 7.23 11.32 6.49
C SER A 111 8.72 11.00 6.39
N TYR A 112 9.50 11.18 7.46
CA TYR A 112 10.94 10.92 7.46
C TYR A 112 11.26 9.41 7.35
N PHE A 113 10.29 8.53 7.59
CA PHE A 113 10.42 7.09 7.38
C PHE A 113 10.05 6.62 5.98
N ALA A 114 9.48 7.50 5.15
CA ALA A 114 8.91 7.12 3.87
C ALA A 114 9.95 6.49 2.92
N ASN A 115 11.17 7.03 2.86
CA ASN A 115 12.26 6.45 2.05
C ASN A 115 12.61 5.04 2.49
N SER A 116 12.69 4.76 3.79
CA SER A 116 12.96 3.41 4.30
C SER A 116 11.84 2.42 3.90
N THR A 117 10.57 2.85 3.88
CA THR A 117 9.50 2.00 3.31
C THR A 117 9.71 1.76 1.81
N ILE A 118 10.08 2.78 1.04
CA ILE A 118 10.26 2.66 -0.42
C ILE A 118 11.46 1.77 -0.78
N GLU A 119 12.51 1.78 0.04
CA GLU A 119 13.65 0.86 -0.12
C GLU A 119 13.23 -0.60 0.07
N LEU A 120 12.39 -0.87 1.07
CA LEU A 120 11.94 -2.20 1.47
C LEU A 120 10.71 -2.72 0.72
N MET A 121 9.92 -1.85 0.10
CA MET A 121 8.71 -2.27 -0.60
C MET A 121 9.01 -3.18 -1.79
N ALA A 122 8.08 -4.08 -2.09
CA ALA A 122 8.23 -4.99 -3.22
C ALA A 122 8.09 -4.23 -4.56
N PRO A 123 8.91 -4.56 -5.58
CA PRO A 123 8.75 -3.99 -6.92
C PRO A 123 7.46 -4.45 -7.62
N SER A 124 6.79 -5.47 -7.08
CA SER A 124 5.50 -5.97 -7.57
C SER A 124 4.30 -5.15 -7.06
N SER A 125 4.50 -4.20 -6.15
CA SER A 125 3.41 -3.42 -5.57
C SER A 125 2.67 -2.58 -6.62
N LYS A 126 1.40 -2.89 -6.84
CA LYS A 126 0.50 -2.16 -7.74
C LYS A 126 -0.28 -1.05 -7.04
N ILE A 127 -0.50 -1.16 -5.72
CA ILE A 127 -1.09 -0.09 -4.90
C ILE A 127 -0.08 0.32 -3.84
N VAL A 128 0.22 1.61 -3.77
CA VAL A 128 1.13 2.17 -2.76
C VAL A 128 0.41 3.29 -2.02
N PHE A 129 0.17 3.08 -0.74
CA PHE A 129 -0.48 4.05 0.14
C PHE A 129 0.55 4.73 1.04
N MET A 130 0.81 6.01 0.77
CA MET A 130 1.69 6.89 1.54
C MET A 130 0.84 7.79 2.43
N GLY A 131 0.45 7.26 3.59
CA GLY A 131 -0.47 7.91 4.54
C GLY A 131 0.13 9.02 5.40
N SER A 132 1.33 9.53 5.08
CA SER A 132 2.05 10.55 5.83
C SER A 132 2.55 11.68 4.92
N CYS A 133 2.90 12.84 5.50
CA CYS A 133 3.26 14.05 4.75
C CYS A 133 4.28 13.81 3.64
N GLY A 134 4.17 14.50 2.52
CA GLY A 134 5.25 14.59 1.54
C GLY A 134 5.42 13.38 0.62
N GLY A 135 4.52 12.37 0.68
CA GLY A 135 4.50 11.26 -0.28
C GLY A 135 4.40 11.71 -1.75
N PHE A 136 3.91 12.93 -2.00
CA PHE A 136 3.94 13.57 -3.32
C PHE A 136 5.37 13.81 -3.84
N ASN A 137 6.32 14.18 -2.99
CA ASN A 137 7.70 14.40 -3.44
C ASN A 137 8.47 13.09 -3.67
N LEU A 138 7.85 11.94 -3.37
CA LEU A 138 8.47 10.61 -3.47
C LEU A 138 7.84 9.78 -4.58
N ILE A 139 6.99 10.38 -5.41
CA ILE A 139 6.32 9.70 -6.51
C ILE A 139 7.34 9.11 -7.49
N ASP A 140 8.37 9.88 -7.85
CA ASP A 140 9.40 9.39 -8.77
C ASP A 140 10.14 8.20 -8.17
N VAL A 141 10.53 8.27 -6.89
CA VAL A 141 11.26 7.19 -6.20
C VAL A 141 10.41 5.91 -6.13
N ILE A 142 9.11 6.06 -5.82
CA ILE A 142 8.17 4.93 -5.84
C ILE A 142 8.05 4.34 -7.25
N LEU A 143 7.96 5.17 -8.28
CA LEU A 143 7.85 4.72 -9.67
C LEU A 143 9.15 4.16 -10.25
N HIS A 144 10.31 4.47 -9.66
CA HIS A 144 11.56 3.75 -9.97
C HIS A 144 11.55 2.34 -9.36
N LYS A 145 10.92 2.15 -8.20
CA LYS A 145 10.81 0.84 -7.55
C LYS A 145 9.70 -0.02 -8.16
N SER A 146 8.55 0.57 -8.47
CA SER A 146 7.39 -0.07 -9.08
C SER A 146 6.74 0.86 -10.10
N GLU A 147 7.04 0.64 -11.37
CA GLU A 147 6.63 1.52 -12.48
C GLU A 147 5.11 1.59 -12.67
N ASP A 148 4.42 0.51 -12.33
CA ASP A 148 2.96 0.42 -12.45
C ASP A 148 2.22 0.89 -11.21
N ALA A 149 2.90 1.31 -10.14
CA ALA A 149 2.25 1.65 -8.89
C ALA A 149 1.17 2.74 -9.05
N HIS A 150 0.02 2.49 -8.44
CA HIS A 150 -1.03 3.47 -8.19
C HIS A 150 -0.80 4.05 -6.81
N ILE A 151 -0.40 5.31 -6.78
CA ILE A 151 0.08 5.97 -5.58
C ILE A 151 -1.03 6.84 -5.00
N ILE A 152 -1.37 6.58 -3.74
CA ILE A 152 -2.22 7.42 -2.91
C ILE A 152 -1.30 8.11 -1.92
N ALA A 153 -1.32 9.44 -1.89
CA ALA A 153 -0.43 10.22 -1.02
C ALA A 153 -1.21 11.32 -0.31
N SER A 154 -0.77 11.70 0.89
CA SER A 154 -1.28 12.87 1.60
C SER A 154 -0.34 14.08 1.42
N LYS A 155 -0.91 15.27 1.20
CA LYS A 155 -0.18 16.54 1.18
C LYS A 155 0.29 16.96 2.58
N GLN A 156 -0.54 16.68 3.59
CA GLN A 156 -0.30 17.05 4.99
C GLN A 156 -0.29 15.81 5.89
N ILE A 157 -0.30 16.02 7.21
CA ILE A 157 -0.27 14.94 8.20
C ILE A 157 -1.52 14.07 8.01
N GLY A 158 -1.30 12.81 7.66
CA GLY A 158 -2.41 11.89 7.45
C GLY A 158 -3.14 11.61 8.76
N LYS A 159 -4.46 11.81 8.75
CA LYS A 159 -5.30 11.57 9.93
C LYS A 159 -5.73 10.11 10.02
N THR A 160 -5.67 9.53 11.22
CA THR A 160 -6.17 8.16 11.48
C THR A 160 -7.65 8.01 11.12
N SER A 161 -8.46 9.06 11.32
CA SER A 161 -9.89 9.11 10.92
C SER A 161 -10.11 8.96 9.41
N ILE A 162 -9.09 9.22 8.59
CA ILE A 162 -9.15 9.08 7.13
C ILE A 162 -8.49 7.75 6.71
N ASN A 163 -7.33 7.43 7.28
CA ASN A 163 -6.61 6.20 6.95
C ASN A 163 -7.40 4.92 7.29
N LYS A 164 -8.14 4.91 8.40
CA LYS A 164 -8.93 3.74 8.81
C LYS A 164 -10.04 3.42 7.80
N PRO A 165 -10.94 4.35 7.43
CA PRO A 165 -11.94 4.10 6.39
C PRO A 165 -11.36 3.68 5.04
N PHE A 166 -10.18 4.17 4.67
CA PHE A 166 -9.49 3.72 3.45
C PHE A 166 -9.17 2.23 3.52
N PHE A 167 -8.58 1.75 4.63
CA PHE A 167 -8.22 0.35 4.79
C PHE A 167 -9.43 -0.56 4.89
N GLU A 168 -10.48 -0.14 5.61
CA GLU A 168 -11.73 -0.90 5.68
C GLU A 168 -12.34 -1.06 4.29
N LEU A 169 -12.38 0.03 3.51
CA LEU A 169 -12.88 0.00 2.14
C LEU A 169 -12.02 -0.89 1.23
N LEU A 170 -10.70 -0.66 1.20
CA LEU A 170 -9.77 -1.41 0.35
C LEU A 170 -9.84 -2.90 0.66
N THR A 171 -9.71 -3.29 1.92
CA THR A 171 -9.68 -4.71 2.30
C THR A 171 -11.00 -5.42 2.05
N GLU A 172 -12.14 -4.75 2.21
CA GLU A 172 -13.44 -5.32 1.83
C GLU A 172 -13.62 -5.45 0.31
N LYS A 173 -13.17 -4.48 -0.49
CA LYS A 173 -13.19 -4.60 -1.96
C LYS A 173 -12.34 -5.80 -2.42
N LEU A 174 -11.14 -5.96 -1.86
CA LEU A 174 -10.25 -7.09 -2.16
C LEU A 174 -10.89 -8.42 -1.75
N ARG A 175 -11.44 -8.50 -0.54
CA ARG A 175 -12.11 -9.71 -0.03
C ARG A 175 -13.33 -10.10 -0.88
N ASN A 176 -14.03 -9.12 -1.45
CA ASN A 176 -15.15 -9.37 -2.38
C ASN A 176 -14.70 -9.64 -3.83
N GLY A 177 -13.39 -9.63 -4.13
CA GLY A 177 -12.86 -9.86 -5.46
C GLY A 177 -13.15 -8.74 -6.45
N SER A 178 -13.40 -7.53 -5.96
CA SER A 178 -13.69 -6.36 -6.80
C SER A 178 -12.41 -5.83 -7.46
N ASN A 179 -12.56 -5.35 -8.68
CA ASN A 179 -11.57 -4.44 -9.29
C ASN A 179 -11.47 -3.16 -8.45
N ILE A 180 -10.33 -2.48 -8.54
CA ILE A 180 -10.14 -1.17 -7.91
C ILE A 180 -10.32 -0.10 -8.97
N ASP A 181 -11.54 0.41 -9.06
CA ASP A 181 -11.88 1.59 -9.86
C ASP A 181 -11.75 2.86 -9.02
N TRP A 182 -10.71 3.66 -9.26
CA TRP A 182 -10.33 4.74 -8.35
C TRP A 182 -11.37 5.85 -8.23
N ILE A 183 -12.10 6.18 -9.29
CA ILE A 183 -13.13 7.23 -9.24
C ILE A 183 -14.29 6.82 -8.30
N PRO A 184 -14.98 5.68 -8.52
CA PRO A 184 -16.04 5.25 -7.59
C PRO A 184 -15.48 4.88 -6.21
N PHE A 185 -14.27 4.30 -6.13
CA PHE A 185 -13.60 4.04 -4.86
C PHE A 185 -13.43 5.34 -4.06
N TRP A 186 -12.95 6.42 -4.69
CA TRP A 186 -12.72 7.69 -4.02
C TRP A 186 -14.02 8.36 -3.55
N LYS A 187 -15.09 8.23 -4.33
CA LYS A 187 -16.43 8.71 -3.95
C LYS A 187 -16.94 8.00 -2.70
N GLU A 188 -16.84 6.67 -2.66
CA GLU A 188 -17.22 5.88 -1.49
C GLU A 188 -16.31 6.19 -0.29
N PHE A 189 -15.01 6.30 -0.53
CA PHE A 189 -14.03 6.65 0.50
C PHE A 189 -14.33 8.01 1.13
N LYS A 190 -14.61 9.05 0.33
CA LYS A 190 -15.01 10.38 0.81
C LYS A 190 -16.24 10.32 1.70
N SER A 191 -17.25 9.54 1.29
CA SER A 191 -18.48 9.37 2.06
C SER A 191 -18.26 8.66 3.40
N LYS A 192 -17.32 7.69 3.46
CA LYS A 192 -16.99 6.96 4.69
C LYS A 192 -16.06 7.73 5.62
N ALA A 193 -15.13 8.50 5.06
CA ALA A 193 -14.21 9.30 5.84
C ALA A 193 -14.94 10.45 6.54
N GLY A 194 -15.86 11.14 5.84
CA GLY A 194 -16.81 12.08 6.44
C GLY A 194 -16.19 13.27 7.20
N THR A 195 -14.89 13.56 7.01
CA THR A 195 -14.14 14.47 7.89
C THR A 195 -13.25 15.47 7.14
N GLU A 196 -12.96 16.58 7.82
CA GLU A 196 -11.93 17.57 7.48
C GLU A 196 -10.53 16.93 7.30
N GLY A 197 -9.82 17.33 6.25
CA GLY A 197 -8.48 16.81 5.88
C GLY A 197 -8.51 15.71 4.81
N PHE A 198 -9.68 15.25 4.39
CA PHE A 198 -9.78 14.30 3.26
C PHE A 198 -9.18 14.86 1.96
N GLU A 199 -9.35 16.17 1.74
CA GLU A 199 -8.86 16.85 0.53
C GLU A 199 -7.33 16.92 0.44
N ASP A 200 -6.62 16.61 1.53
CA ASP A 200 -5.16 16.48 1.52
C ASP A 200 -4.71 15.19 0.83
N TYR A 201 -5.59 14.18 0.74
CA TYR A 201 -5.28 12.94 0.06
C TYR A 201 -5.47 13.10 -1.45
N ILE A 202 -4.46 12.65 -2.19
CA ILE A 202 -4.42 12.69 -3.64
C ILE A 202 -4.65 11.27 -4.15
N PRO A 203 -5.74 11.02 -4.92
CA PRO A 203 -5.95 9.73 -5.56
C PRO A 203 -5.01 9.52 -6.75
N PRO A 204 -4.82 8.27 -7.20
CA PRO A 204 -3.87 7.95 -8.28
C PRO A 204 -4.16 8.71 -9.58
N TYR A 205 -5.44 8.89 -9.94
CA TYR A 205 -5.85 9.59 -11.16
C TYR A 205 -5.72 11.12 -11.11
N LYS A 206 -5.43 11.70 -9.93
CA LYS A 206 -5.11 13.13 -9.79
C LYS A 206 -3.61 13.38 -9.63
N ASN A 207 -2.81 12.32 -9.67
CA ASN A 207 -1.37 12.42 -9.52
C ASN A 207 -0.71 12.72 -10.88
N LEU A 208 -0.68 14.00 -11.26
CA LEU A 208 -0.14 14.45 -12.54
C LEU A 208 1.34 14.09 -12.72
N GLY A 209 2.14 14.13 -11.65
CA GLY A 209 3.55 13.73 -11.69
C GLY A 209 3.71 12.26 -12.06
N ALA A 210 2.92 11.37 -11.45
CA ALA A 210 2.93 9.95 -11.79
C ALA A 210 2.46 9.71 -13.23
N ILE A 211 1.41 10.40 -13.66
CA ILE A 211 0.88 10.30 -15.03
C ILE A 211 1.94 10.75 -16.04
N PHE A 212 2.62 11.86 -15.78
CA PHE A 212 3.68 12.39 -16.64
C PHE A 212 4.87 11.42 -16.72
N ILE A 213 5.39 10.94 -15.59
CA ILE A 213 6.54 10.01 -15.56
C ILE A 213 6.21 8.73 -16.34
N LYS A 214 5.02 8.15 -16.13
CA LYS A 214 4.58 6.96 -16.87
C LYS A 214 4.43 7.21 -18.37
N ALA A 215 3.85 8.35 -18.75
CA ALA A 215 3.69 8.72 -20.16
C ALA A 215 5.04 8.96 -20.85
N TYR A 216 5.98 9.62 -20.16
CA TYR A 216 7.32 9.90 -20.67
C TYR A 216 8.16 8.64 -20.84
N LYS A 217 8.21 7.77 -19.81
CA LYS A 217 8.90 6.46 -19.90
C LYS A 217 8.37 5.63 -21.06
N LYS A 218 7.06 5.62 -21.26
CA LYS A 218 6.45 4.94 -22.38
C LYS A 218 6.87 5.53 -23.73
N ALA A 219 6.85 6.86 -23.87
CA ALA A 219 7.26 7.50 -25.12
C ALA A 219 8.71 7.15 -25.50
N ILE A 220 9.62 7.09 -24.51
CA ILE A 220 11.00 6.67 -24.74
C ILE A 220 11.12 5.17 -25.03
N GLY A 221 10.45 4.30 -24.26
CA GLY A 221 10.48 2.86 -24.49
C GLY A 221 9.93 2.48 -25.86
N ASP A 222 8.84 3.14 -26.29
CA ASP A 222 8.26 3.00 -27.64
C ASP A 222 9.23 3.52 -28.73
N ASP A 223 10.13 4.46 -28.42
CA ASP A 223 11.14 5.00 -29.36
C ASP A 223 12.42 4.14 -29.44
N GLU A 224 12.84 3.52 -28.34
CA GLU A 224 13.96 2.55 -28.32
C GLU A 224 13.57 1.25 -29.03
N GLU A 225 12.35 0.74 -28.83
CA GLU A 225 11.84 -0.42 -29.60
C GLU A 225 11.79 -0.12 -31.11
N LYS A 226 11.44 1.11 -31.52
CA LYS A 226 11.43 1.51 -32.94
C LYS A 226 12.82 1.69 -33.55
N ARG A 227 13.85 1.96 -32.74
CA ARG A 227 15.24 2.11 -33.19
C ARG A 227 16.02 0.79 -33.19
N GLY A 228 15.44 -0.27 -32.62
CA GLY A 228 16.01 -1.62 -32.60
C GLY A 228 15.63 -2.52 -33.77
N PHE A 229 15.01 -1.98 -34.83
CA PHE A 229 14.70 -2.68 -36.10
C PHE A 229 15.41 -2.01 -37.28
#